data_AF-A0A352LX19-F1
#
_entry.id   AF-A0A352LX19-F1
#
_cell.length_a   1.000
_cell.length_b   1.000
_cell.length_c   1.000
_cell.angle_alpha   90.00
_cell.angle_beta   90.00
_cell.angle_gamma   90.00
#
_symmetry.space_group_name_H-M   'P 1'
#
loop_
_entity.id
_entity.type
_entity.pdbx_description
1 polymer ?
#
loop_
_entity_poly.entity_id
_entity_poly.type
_entity_poly.pdbx_seq_one_letter_code
_entity_poly.pdbx_strand_id
1 'polypeptide(L)'
;MDNTIVTSQQITDELARQLNQTNESQVKEEEVLEGTVVDESFIPPSSPPSHSSSTSRSAEEELRSRVESGEWDNLDDLEAFRLRTPEGQLMSRTEALDFRVRQLERRLPMLLNQHLHDAYVQVLKKIHALRKTKAALFYFFYKDAGQRDLGSG
;
A
#
# COMPACT_ATOMS: atom_id res chain seq x y z
N MET A 1 15.74 -19.02 -24.04
CA MET A 1 14.58 -18.78 -23.17
C MET A 1 15.16 -18.19 -21.91
N ASP A 2 15.21 -16.87 -21.84
CA ASP A 2 15.81 -16.18 -20.70
C ASP A 2 14.87 -16.30 -19.51
N ASN A 3 15.26 -17.15 -18.56
CA ASN A 3 14.62 -17.22 -17.25
C ASN A 3 14.78 -15.85 -16.60
N THR A 4 13.73 -15.03 -16.69
CA THR A 4 13.67 -13.77 -15.98
C THR A 4 13.48 -14.11 -14.51
N ILE A 5 14.59 -14.22 -13.79
CA ILE A 5 14.60 -14.37 -12.34
C ILE A 5 14.09 -13.04 -11.81
N VAL A 6 12.81 -12.99 -11.42
CA VAL A 6 12.28 -11.91 -10.60
C VAL A 6 13.00 -12.02 -9.26
N THR A 7 14.11 -11.30 -9.11
CA THR A 7 14.78 -11.20 -7.81
C THR A 7 14.06 -10.16 -6.96
N SER A 8 14.20 -10.26 -5.65
CA SER A 8 13.78 -9.28 -4.64
C SER A 8 14.20 -7.82 -4.90
N GLN A 9 15.00 -7.57 -5.94
CA GLN A 9 15.35 -6.24 -6.45
C GLN A 9 14.28 -5.54 -7.31
N GLN A 10 13.14 -6.15 -7.61
CA GLN A 10 12.15 -5.50 -8.50
C GLN A 10 10.70 -5.68 -8.04
N ILE A 11 10.39 -5.30 -6.79
CA ILE A 11 9.02 -4.86 -6.51
C ILE A 11 8.86 -3.51 -7.18
N THR A 12 8.34 -3.51 -8.40
CA THR A 12 8.06 -2.31 -9.18
C THR A 12 6.65 -1.82 -8.92
N ASP A 13 6.39 -0.58 -9.31
CA ASP A 13 5.04 -0.02 -9.34
C ASP A 13 4.11 -0.85 -10.22
N GLU A 14 4.63 -1.42 -11.32
CA GLU A 14 3.84 -2.28 -12.20
C GLU A 14 3.40 -3.58 -11.50
N LEU A 15 4.31 -4.26 -10.80
CA LEU A 15 3.94 -5.45 -10.03
C LEU A 15 2.90 -5.11 -8.95
N ALA A 16 3.11 -4.01 -8.23
CA ALA A 16 2.17 -3.57 -7.20
C ALA A 16 0.78 -3.28 -7.79
N ARG A 17 0.71 -2.61 -8.95
CA ARG A 17 -0.54 -2.35 -9.67
C ARG A 17 -1.23 -3.64 -10.09
N GLN A 18 -0.50 -4.58 -10.68
CA GLN A 18 -1.06 -5.87 -11.12
C GLN A 18 -1.62 -6.68 -9.94
N LEU A 19 -0.89 -6.72 -8.82
CA LEU A 19 -1.36 -7.36 -7.59
C LEU A 19 -2.63 -6.71 -7.07
N ASN A 20 -2.69 -5.37 -7.03
CA ASN A 20 -3.87 -4.67 -6.58
C ASN A 20 -5.07 -4.87 -7.50
N GLN A 21 -4.90 -4.79 -8.82
CA GLN A 21 -5.98 -5.06 -9.78
C GLN A 21 -6.51 -6.49 -9.64
N THR A 22 -5.61 -7.45 -9.49
CA THR A 22 -5.98 -8.86 -9.26
C THR A 22 -6.77 -8.98 -7.96
N ASN A 23 -6.30 -8.39 -6.87
CA ASN A 23 -6.99 -8.41 -5.59
C ASN A 23 -8.36 -7.71 -5.65
N GLU A 24 -8.46 -6.55 -6.29
CA GLU A 24 -9.74 -5.83 -6.47
C GLU A 24 -10.76 -6.70 -7.24
N SER A 25 -10.32 -7.48 -8.23
CA SER A 25 -11.20 -8.38 -8.99
C SER A 25 -11.62 -9.65 -8.22
N GLN A 26 -10.85 -10.06 -7.22
CA GLN A 26 -11.06 -11.30 -6.48
C GLN A 26 -11.80 -11.10 -5.15
N VAL A 27 -11.74 -9.90 -4.57
CA VAL A 27 -12.44 -9.59 -3.32
C VAL A 27 -13.95 -9.57 -3.58
N LYS A 28 -14.64 -10.52 -2.95
CA LYS A 28 -16.09 -10.65 -3.05
C LYS A 28 -16.79 -9.77 -2.04
N GLU A 29 -18.08 -9.55 -2.25
CA GLU A 29 -18.90 -8.72 -1.37
C GLU A 29 -19.11 -9.35 0.00
N GLU A 30 -19.33 -10.66 0.00
CA GLU A 30 -19.52 -11.45 1.21
C GLU A 30 -18.28 -11.39 2.10
N GLU A 31 -17.08 -11.45 1.48
CA GLU A 31 -15.79 -11.39 2.20
C GLU A 31 -15.58 -10.06 2.93
N VAL A 32 -16.13 -8.95 2.43
CA VAL A 32 -15.97 -7.63 3.05
C VAL A 32 -17.04 -7.30 4.08
N LEU A 33 -18.21 -7.91 3.97
CA LEU A 33 -19.31 -7.72 4.91
C LEU A 33 -19.23 -8.68 6.12
N GLU A 34 -18.54 -9.82 5.98
CA GLU A 34 -18.31 -10.80 7.05
C GLU A 34 -17.10 -10.46 7.96
N GLY A 35 -16.33 -9.42 7.65
CA GLY A 35 -15.12 -9.03 8.37
C GLY A 35 -15.40 -8.24 9.66
N THR A 36 -15.08 -8.87 10.80
CA THR A 36 -15.04 -8.32 12.17
C THR A 36 -14.79 -6.82 12.28
N VAL A 37 -15.73 -6.12 12.91
CA VAL A 37 -15.54 -4.80 13.51
C VAL A 37 -14.42 -4.93 14.55
N VAL A 38 -13.22 -4.49 14.22
CA VAL A 38 -12.14 -4.37 15.21
C VAL A 38 -12.45 -3.11 16.02
N ASP A 39 -13.09 -3.32 17.16
CA ASP A 39 -13.33 -2.31 18.18
C ASP A 39 -12.00 -2.01 18.88
N GLU A 40 -11.18 -1.15 18.27
CA GLU A 40 -10.04 -0.55 18.97
C GLU A 40 -10.35 0.91 19.24
N SER A 41 -10.55 1.21 20.52
CA SER A 41 -10.57 2.53 21.15
C SER A 41 -9.53 3.48 20.53
N PHE A 42 -9.97 4.30 19.58
CA PHE A 42 -9.07 5.18 18.84
C PHE A 42 -8.87 6.52 19.56
N ILE A 43 -7.67 6.73 20.09
CA ILE A 43 -7.18 8.07 20.46
C ILE A 43 -6.74 8.74 19.14
N PRO A 44 -7.35 9.87 18.74
CA PRO A 44 -6.98 10.51 17.49
C PRO A 44 -5.55 11.09 17.58
N PRO A 45 -4.63 10.79 16.65
CA PRO A 45 -3.43 11.60 16.50
C PRO A 45 -3.86 12.98 15.97
N SER A 46 -3.42 14.02 16.66
CA SER A 46 -3.59 15.42 16.32
C SER A 46 -3.16 15.71 14.88
N SER A 47 -4.00 16.45 14.16
CA SER A 47 -3.77 16.92 12.78
C SER A 47 -2.34 17.43 12.55
N PRO A 48 -1.68 17.04 11.44
CA PRO A 48 -0.41 17.67 11.07
C PRO A 48 -0.67 19.13 10.64
N PRO A 49 0.25 20.06 10.94
CA PRO A 49 0.11 21.45 10.54
C PRO A 49 0.19 21.56 9.01
N SER A 50 -0.77 22.28 8.45
CA SER A 50 -0.77 22.73 7.06
C SER A 50 0.36 23.74 6.85
N HIS A 51 1.50 23.30 6.35
CA HIS A 51 2.57 24.18 5.88
C HIS A 51 2.54 24.32 4.37
N SER A 52 1.93 25.41 3.91
CA SER A 52 2.18 26.00 2.61
C SER A 52 3.54 26.70 2.65
N SER A 53 4.58 26.07 2.13
CA SER A 53 5.83 26.75 1.79
C SER A 53 6.38 26.17 0.50
N SER A 54 6.29 26.96 -0.57
CA SER A 54 6.97 26.75 -1.84
C SER A 54 8.46 27.03 -1.64
N THR A 55 9.19 26.00 -1.28
CA THR A 55 10.65 25.98 -1.25
C THR A 55 11.04 24.62 -1.83
N SER A 56 12.05 24.58 -2.71
CA SER A 56 12.55 23.36 -3.36
C SER A 56 12.60 22.18 -2.38
N ARG A 57 11.59 21.30 -2.44
CA ARG A 57 11.50 20.14 -1.55
C ARG A 57 12.71 19.26 -1.84
N SER A 58 13.43 18.88 -0.80
CA SER A 58 14.46 17.85 -0.94
C SER A 58 13.81 16.59 -1.52
N ALA A 59 14.53 15.81 -2.32
CA ALA A 59 14.01 14.56 -2.91
C ALA A 59 13.40 13.61 -1.84
N GLU A 60 13.94 13.63 -0.62
CA GLU A 60 13.39 12.87 0.54
C GLU A 60 12.10 13.47 1.10
N GLU A 61 11.92 14.79 1.06
CA GLU A 61 10.66 15.44 1.47
C GLU A 61 9.55 15.17 0.45
N GLU A 62 9.89 15.13 -0.84
CA GLU A 62 8.95 14.72 -1.88
C GLU A 62 8.52 13.26 -1.68
N LEU A 63 9.47 12.35 -1.47
CA LEU A 63 9.18 10.94 -1.16
C LEU A 63 8.28 10.81 0.06
N ARG A 64 8.60 11.49 1.17
CA ARG A 64 7.77 11.45 2.38
C ARG A 64 6.36 11.99 2.11
N SER A 65 6.24 13.11 1.40
CA SER A 65 4.94 13.69 1.05
C SER A 65 4.08 12.72 0.22
N ARG A 66 4.69 11.98 -0.72
CA ARG A 66 4.01 10.99 -1.55
C ARG A 66 3.53 9.80 -0.72
N VAL A 67 4.41 9.27 0.14
CA VAL A 67 4.06 8.18 1.07
C VAL A 67 2.90 8.59 2.00
N GLU A 68 2.97 9.76 2.64
CA GLU A 68 1.92 10.25 3.54
C GLU A 68 0.59 10.54 2.80
N SER A 69 0.67 10.93 1.53
CA SER A 69 -0.51 11.10 0.68
C SER A 69 -1.14 9.77 0.24
N GLY A 70 -0.48 8.64 0.50
CA GLY A 70 -0.95 7.30 0.14
C GLY A 70 -0.74 6.95 -1.32
N GLU A 71 0.22 7.59 -1.98
CA GLU A 71 0.66 7.27 -3.33
C GLU A 71 1.65 6.09 -3.28
N TRP A 72 1.22 4.92 -3.77
CA TRP A 72 1.96 3.66 -3.64
C TRP A 72 2.35 3.03 -4.99
N ASP A 73 1.81 3.54 -6.10
CA ASP A 73 1.88 2.98 -7.46
C ASP A 73 2.66 3.85 -8.46
N ASN A 74 3.41 4.82 -7.96
CA ASN A 74 4.22 5.77 -8.73
C ASN A 74 5.47 6.24 -7.96
N LEU A 75 5.98 5.41 -7.04
CA LEU A 75 7.16 5.74 -6.23
C LEU A 75 8.47 5.53 -6.98
N ASP A 76 8.48 4.68 -8.02
CA ASP A 76 9.69 4.38 -8.81
C ASP A 76 10.23 5.61 -9.57
N ASP A 77 9.39 6.61 -9.80
CA ASP A 77 9.75 7.87 -10.46
C ASP A 77 10.67 8.75 -9.58
N LEU A 78 10.66 8.54 -8.26
CA LEU A 78 11.35 9.39 -7.30
C LEU A 78 12.81 8.96 -7.12
N GLU A 79 13.75 9.91 -7.26
CA GLU A 79 15.18 9.64 -7.08
C GLU A 79 15.51 9.12 -5.67
N ALA A 80 14.95 9.75 -4.64
CA ALA A 80 15.13 9.33 -3.25
C ALA A 80 14.63 7.89 -3.01
N PHE A 81 13.58 7.46 -3.70
CA PHE A 81 13.08 6.08 -3.60
C PHE A 81 14.07 5.10 -4.23
N ARG A 82 14.54 5.41 -5.45
CA ARG A 82 15.50 4.57 -6.17
C ARG A 82 16.84 4.41 -5.45
N LEU A 83 17.25 5.41 -4.67
CA LEU A 83 18.49 5.37 -3.87
C LEU A 83 18.37 4.51 -2.60
N ARG A 84 17.16 4.13 -2.16
CA ARG A 84 16.97 3.28 -0.97
C ARG A 84 17.39 1.84 -1.22
N THR A 85 17.69 1.12 -0.15
CA THR A 85 17.85 -0.34 -0.21
C THR A 85 16.51 -0.99 -0.63
N PRO A 86 16.52 -2.22 -1.17
CA PRO A 86 15.30 -2.93 -1.52
C PRO A 86 14.29 -3.03 -0.35
N GLU A 87 14.78 -3.24 0.87
CA GLU A 87 13.96 -3.22 2.08
C GLU A 87 13.35 -1.83 2.32
N GLY A 88 14.15 -0.76 2.15
CA GLY A 88 13.68 0.62 2.27
C GLY A 88 12.61 0.97 1.23
N GLN A 89 12.74 0.46 0.01
CA GLN A 89 11.73 0.61 -1.05
C GLN A 89 10.44 -0.14 -0.71
N LEU A 90 10.54 -1.39 -0.23
CA LEU A 90 9.40 -2.16 0.26
C LEU A 90 8.69 -1.45 1.42
N MET A 91 9.45 -0.93 2.39
CA MET A 91 8.89 -0.20 3.53
C MET A 91 8.14 1.04 3.08
N SER A 92 8.74 1.88 2.23
CA SER A 92 8.07 3.08 1.71
C SER A 92 6.78 2.77 0.96
N ARG A 93 6.77 1.71 0.13
CA ARG A 93 5.57 1.32 -0.62
C ARG A 93 4.47 0.76 0.29
N THR A 94 4.84 -0.08 1.26
CA THR A 94 3.87 -0.65 2.21
C THR A 94 3.33 0.38 3.21
N GLU A 95 4.13 1.38 3.58
CA GLU A 95 3.70 2.54 4.36
C GLU A 95 2.70 3.40 3.57
N ALA A 96 2.95 3.65 2.29
CA ALA A 96 2.01 4.37 1.42
C ALA A 96 0.67 3.63 1.28
N LEU A 97 0.70 2.30 1.15
CA LEU A 97 -0.51 1.47 1.18
C LEU A 97 -1.28 1.62 2.50
N ASP A 98 -0.60 1.64 3.65
CA ASP A 98 -1.22 1.83 4.95
C ASP A 98 -1.85 3.22 5.09
N PHE A 99 -1.17 4.28 4.63
CA PHE A 99 -1.75 5.62 4.58
C PHE A 99 -3.01 5.66 3.73
N ARG A 100 -2.98 5.01 2.56
CA ARG A 100 -4.15 4.94 1.68
C ARG A 100 -5.32 4.20 2.33
N VAL A 101 -5.06 3.08 2.99
CA VAL A 101 -6.07 2.32 3.75
C VAL A 101 -6.69 3.20 4.84
N ARG A 102 -5.87 3.87 5.66
CA ARG A 102 -6.36 4.78 6.72
C ARG A 102 -7.21 5.92 6.18
N GLN A 103 -6.83 6.50 5.03
CA GLN A 103 -7.63 7.53 4.37
C GLN A 103 -9.00 7.02 3.93
N LEU A 104 -9.07 5.79 3.40
CA LEU A 104 -10.33 5.16 3.01
C LEU A 104 -11.19 4.81 4.22
N GLU A 105 -10.59 4.26 5.28
CA GLU A 105 -11.28 3.94 6.54
C GLU A 105 -11.91 5.18 7.17
N ARG A 106 -11.19 6.31 7.21
CA ARG A 106 -11.73 7.60 7.71
C ARG A 106 -12.96 8.09 6.94
N ARG A 107 -13.13 7.67 5.68
CA ARG A 107 -14.28 8.05 4.83
C ARG A 107 -15.47 7.12 5.00
N LEU A 108 -15.28 5.89 5.49
CA LEU A 108 -16.36 4.90 5.63
C LEU A 108 -17.57 5.41 6.43
N PRO A 109 -17.42 6.12 7.57
CA PRO A 109 -18.57 6.62 8.33
C PRO A 109 -19.49 7.55 7.52
N MET A 110 -18.94 8.28 6.54
CA MET A 110 -19.71 9.18 5.68
C MET A 110 -20.57 8.42 4.65
N LEU A 111 -20.31 7.13 4.46
CA LEU A 111 -20.98 6.28 3.47
C LEU A 111 -22.02 5.35 4.10
N LEU A 112 -22.24 5.41 5.42
CA LEU A 112 -23.22 4.59 6.15
C LEU A 112 -24.69 4.95 5.86
N ASN A 113 -24.95 5.89 4.95
CA ASN A 113 -26.30 6.24 4.52
C ASN A 113 -26.81 5.21 3.50
N GLN A 114 -28.11 4.86 3.56
CA GLN A 114 -28.73 3.83 2.71
C GLN A 114 -28.55 4.11 1.21
N HIS A 115 -28.48 5.39 0.80
CA HIS A 115 -28.25 5.79 -0.59
C HIS A 115 -26.81 5.64 -1.08
N LEU A 116 -25.87 5.36 -0.17
CA LEU A 116 -24.43 5.24 -0.46
C LEU A 116 -23.89 3.82 -0.16
N HIS A 117 -24.78 2.85 0.03
CA HIS A 117 -24.40 1.48 0.38
C HIS A 117 -23.44 0.85 -0.65
N ASP A 118 -23.71 1.01 -1.94
CA ASP A 118 -22.82 0.49 -3.00
C ASP A 118 -21.42 1.13 -2.92
N ALA A 119 -21.36 2.44 -2.64
CA ALA A 119 -20.09 3.15 -2.48
C ALA A 119 -19.35 2.67 -1.22
N TYR A 120 -20.08 2.41 -0.13
CA TYR A 120 -19.52 1.83 1.09
C TYR A 120 -18.89 0.45 0.82
N VAL A 121 -19.62 -0.44 0.15
CA VAL A 121 -19.12 -1.77 -0.23
C VAL A 121 -17.89 -1.67 -1.14
N GLN A 122 -17.89 -0.77 -2.13
CA GLN A 122 -16.72 -0.57 -3.00
C GLN A 122 -15.49 -0.09 -2.23
N VAL A 123 -15.66 0.81 -1.26
CA VAL A 123 -14.54 1.27 -0.42
C VAL A 123 -14.00 0.13 0.44
N LEU A 124 -14.87 -0.73 1.00
CA LEU A 124 -14.44 -1.92 1.73
C LEU A 124 -13.66 -2.90 0.84
N LYS A 125 -14.15 -3.19 -0.36
CA LYS A 125 -13.45 -4.02 -1.36
C LYS A 125 -12.07 -3.47 -1.65
N LYS A 126 -11.96 -2.15 -1.83
CA LYS A 126 -10.69 -1.47 -2.08
C LYS A 126 -9.73 -1.53 -0.89
N ILE A 127 -10.21 -1.33 0.33
CA ILE A 127 -9.40 -1.48 1.55
C ILE A 127 -8.84 -2.90 1.65
N HIS A 128 -9.70 -3.90 1.42
CA HIS A 128 -9.31 -5.30 1.50
C HIS A 128 -8.28 -5.67 0.43
N ALA A 129 -8.47 -5.18 -0.81
CA ALA A 129 -7.53 -5.38 -1.90
C ALA A 129 -6.15 -4.78 -1.59
N LEU A 130 -6.10 -3.55 -1.05
CA LEU A 130 -4.84 -2.90 -0.66
C LEU A 130 -4.11 -3.68 0.45
N ARG A 131 -4.84 -4.19 1.45
CA ARG A 131 -4.28 -5.04 2.52
C ARG A 131 -3.71 -6.36 1.96
N LYS A 132 -4.43 -7.02 1.04
CA LYS A 132 -3.93 -8.21 0.32
C LYS A 132 -2.69 -7.89 -0.50
N THR A 133 -2.66 -6.75 -1.17
CA THR A 133 -1.50 -6.28 -1.95
C THR A 133 -0.28 -6.13 -1.06
N LYS A 134 -0.40 -5.45 0.08
CA LYS A 134 0.67 -5.33 1.07
C LYS A 134 1.21 -6.70 1.51
N ALA A 135 0.33 -7.64 1.84
CA ALA A 135 0.74 -9.00 2.23
C ALA A 135 1.46 -9.74 1.09
N ALA A 136 0.99 -9.61 -0.14
CA ALA A 136 1.63 -10.19 -1.32
C ALA A 136 3.03 -9.60 -1.57
N LEU A 137 3.19 -8.27 -1.43
CA LEU A 137 4.50 -7.63 -1.57
C LEU A 137 5.53 -8.19 -0.59
N PHE A 138 5.15 -8.37 0.68
CA PHE A 138 6.01 -9.02 1.66
C PHE A 138 6.31 -10.48 1.31
N TYR A 139 5.31 -11.24 0.87
CA TYR A 139 5.49 -12.62 0.46
C TYR A 139 6.51 -12.73 -0.69
N PHE A 140 6.34 -11.96 -1.76
CA PHE A 140 7.27 -11.99 -2.90
C PHE A 140 8.67 -11.53 -2.50
N PHE A 141 8.80 -10.52 -1.64
CA PHE A 141 10.10 -10.05 -1.19
C PHE A 141 10.88 -11.12 -0.40
N TYR A 142 10.23 -11.80 0.55
CA TYR A 142 10.89 -12.72 1.47
C TYR A 142 10.93 -14.17 1.00
N LYS A 143 10.03 -14.59 0.09
CA LYS A 143 10.04 -15.94 -0.47
C LYS A 143 11.38 -16.28 -1.11
N ASP A 144 11.99 -15.32 -1.80
CA ASP A 144 13.27 -15.53 -2.50
C ASP A 144 14.48 -15.30 -1.59
N ALA A 145 14.32 -14.52 -0.51
CA ALA A 145 15.35 -14.39 0.53
C ALA A 145 15.60 -15.74 1.22
N GLY A 146 14.53 -16.50 1.52
CA GLY A 146 14.64 -17.84 2.12
C GLY A 146 15.21 -18.92 1.19
N GLN A 147 15.14 -18.75 -0.14
CA GLN A 147 15.74 -19.70 -1.08
C GLN A 147 17.25 -19.53 -1.26
N ARG A 148 17.80 -18.32 -1.05
CA ARG A 148 19.26 -18.10 -1.13
C ARG A 148 20.03 -18.78 0.00
N ASP A 149 19.46 -18.86 1.20
CA ASP A 149 20.10 -19.49 2.36
C ASP A 149 20.21 -21.02 2.24
N LEU A 150 19.33 -21.65 1.44
CA LEU A 150 19.31 -23.11 1.25
C LEU A 150 20.13 -23.57 0.04
N GLY A 151 20.57 -22.65 -0.83
CA GLY A 151 21.32 -22.97 -2.06
C GLY A 151 22.84 -22.93 -1.95
N SER A 152 23.39 -22.67 -0.75
CA SER A 152 24.84 -22.55 -0.50
C SER A 152 25.44 -23.74 0.26
N GLY A 153 24.89 -24.95 0.05
CA GLY A 153 25.39 -26.22 0.63
C GLY A 153 26.07 -27.11 -0.41
#